data_AF-A0A139IS31-F1
#
_entry.id   AF-A0A139IS31-F1
#
_cell.length_a   1.000
_cell.length_b   1.000
_cell.length_c   1.000
_cell.angle_alpha   90.00
_cell.angle_beta   90.00
_cell.angle_gamma   90.00
#
_symmetry.space_group_name_H-M   'P 1'
#
loop_
_entity.id
_entity.type
_entity.pdbx_description
1 polymer ?
#
loop_
_entity_poly.entity_id
_entity_poly.type
_entity_poly.pdbx_seq_one_letter_code
_entity_poly.pdbx_strand_id
1 'polypeptide(L)'
;MVRKHGSLTKDEEINEASWVAARGAAVGAAKWGVFSILAGAAGHAFSPVYRGLTVQFKVFLQVSGMTAGAIIEADRRLIAHEVVMRNRKKIARDAAVWRAYEEDYQQLLDEAKAEAASKERVQNIRKSK
;
A
#
# COMPACT_ATOMS: atom_id res chain seq x y z
N MET A 1 -7.84 4.60 28.52
CA MET A 1 -7.22 4.09 27.28
C MET A 1 -6.57 5.26 26.55
N VAL A 2 -5.24 5.36 26.61
CA VAL A 2 -4.49 6.42 25.93
C VAL A 2 -4.30 6.02 24.47
N ARG A 3 -4.85 6.80 23.54
CA ARG A 3 -4.56 6.63 22.11
C ARG A 3 -3.07 6.96 21.90
N LYS A 4 -2.26 5.95 21.55
CA LYS A 4 -0.89 6.15 21.07
C LYS A 4 -0.94 6.86 19.72
N HIS A 5 -0.88 8.20 19.72
CA HIS A 5 -0.57 8.99 18.54
C HIS A 5 0.95 9.18 18.48
N GLY A 6 1.58 8.85 17.35
CA GLY A 6 3.02 9.11 17.12
C GLY A 6 3.94 7.90 17.29
N SER A 7 3.73 6.81 16.56
CA SER A 7 4.78 5.81 16.35
C SER A 7 5.53 6.13 15.05
N LEU A 8 6.84 6.40 15.14
CA LEU A 8 7.73 6.75 14.01
C LEU A 8 7.72 5.72 12.85
N THR A 9 7.36 4.46 13.13
CA THR A 9 7.15 3.43 12.10
C THR A 9 5.98 3.72 11.18
N LYS A 10 4.97 4.46 11.64
CA LYS A 10 3.85 4.90 10.79
C LYS A 10 4.20 6.12 9.96
N ASP A 11 5.12 6.97 10.42
CA ASP A 11 5.50 8.17 9.68
C ASP A 11 6.22 7.82 8.37
N GLU A 12 7.02 6.76 8.37
CA GLU A 12 7.69 6.30 7.15
C GLU A 12 6.72 5.69 6.13
N GLU A 13 5.78 4.83 6.58
CA GLU A 13 4.69 4.32 5.72
C GLU A 13 3.77 5.43 5.20
N ILE A 14 3.44 6.43 6.05
CA ILE A 14 2.62 7.58 5.66
C ILE A 14 3.36 8.48 4.67
N ASN A 15 4.66 8.70 4.86
CA ASN A 15 5.48 9.49 3.97
C ASN A 15 5.63 8.82 2.60
N GLU A 16 5.85 7.50 2.57
CA GLU A 16 5.90 6.73 1.32
C GLU A 16 4.56 6.76 0.58
N ALA A 17 3.44 6.56 1.29
CA ALA A 17 2.11 6.65 0.72
C ALA A 17 1.81 8.06 0.16
N SER A 18 2.20 9.10 0.89
CA SER A 18 2.06 10.50 0.45
C SER A 18 2.89 10.78 -0.79
N TRP A 19 4.09 10.22 -0.89
CA TRP A 19 4.97 10.37 -2.04
C TRP A 19 4.45 9.67 -3.30
N VAL A 20 3.89 8.47 -3.14
CA VAL A 20 3.24 7.74 -4.24
C VAL A 20 2.00 8.50 -4.73
N ALA A 21 1.20 9.04 -3.81
CA ALA A 21 0.03 9.85 -4.13
C ALA A 21 0.42 11.16 -4.82
N ALA A 22 1.44 11.87 -4.33
CA ALA A 22 1.93 13.11 -4.93
C ALA A 22 2.45 12.91 -6.36
N ARG A 23 3.21 11.84 -6.60
CA ARG A 23 3.65 11.48 -7.96
C ARG A 23 2.47 11.08 -8.86
N GLY A 24 1.46 10.40 -8.32
CA GLY A 24 0.21 10.09 -9.03
C GLY A 24 -0.54 11.35 -9.45
N ALA A 25 -0.74 12.27 -8.52
CA ALA A 25 -1.39 13.55 -8.77
C ALA A 25 -0.63 14.40 -9.78
N ALA A 26 0.71 14.47 -9.70
CA ALA A 26 1.54 15.20 -10.65
C ALA A 26 1.42 14.63 -12.08
N VAL A 27 1.46 13.31 -12.23
CA VAL A 27 1.28 12.64 -13.53
C VAL A 27 -0.15 12.84 -14.06
N GLY A 28 -1.16 12.75 -13.19
CA GLY A 28 -2.55 13.04 -13.52
C GLY A 28 -2.74 14.48 -14.02
N ALA A 29 -2.21 15.45 -13.28
CA ALA A 29 -2.26 16.87 -13.63
C ALA A 29 -1.55 17.15 -14.95
N ALA A 30 -0.37 16.57 -15.19
CA ALA A 30 0.36 16.74 -16.45
C ALA A 30 -0.42 16.16 -17.64
N LYS A 31 -0.89 14.92 -17.55
CA LYS A 31 -1.64 14.23 -18.61
C LYS A 31 -2.93 14.97 -18.96
N TRP A 32 -3.70 15.35 -17.95
CA TRP A 32 -4.97 16.05 -18.14
C TRP A 32 -4.78 17.53 -18.45
N GLY A 33 -3.67 18.14 -18.04
CA GLY A 33 -3.30 19.50 -18.43
C GLY A 33 -3.06 19.63 -19.93
N VAL A 34 -2.41 18.63 -20.56
CA VAL A 34 -2.31 18.56 -22.02
C VAL A 34 -3.70 18.45 -22.65
N PHE A 35 -4.56 17.59 -22.09
CA PHE A 35 -5.92 17.40 -22.61
C PHE A 35 -6.78 18.66 -22.50
N SER A 36 -6.68 19.41 -21.39
CA SER A 36 -7.43 20.65 -21.22
C SER A 36 -6.88 21.79 -22.08
N ILE A 37 -5.57 21.83 -22.35
CA ILE A 37 -4.99 22.77 -23.33
C ILE A 37 -5.58 22.48 -24.72
N LEU A 38 -5.62 21.21 -25.13
CA LEU A 38 -6.21 20.81 -26.40
C LEU A 38 -7.69 21.16 -26.48
N ALA A 39 -8.45 20.90 -25.40
CA ALA A 39 -9.85 21.27 -25.31
C ALA A 39 -10.06 22.80 -25.36
N GLY A 40 -9.21 23.57 -24.69
CA GLY A 40 -9.23 25.03 -24.74
C GLY A 40 -8.88 25.59 -26.12
N ALA A 41 -7.92 24.99 -26.81
CA ALA A 41 -7.55 25.34 -28.18
C ALA A 41 -8.70 25.03 -29.17
N ALA A 42 -9.33 23.86 -29.03
CA ALA A 42 -10.51 23.50 -29.82
C ALA A 42 -11.69 24.45 -29.54
N GLY A 43 -11.94 24.78 -28.27
CA GLY A 43 -12.94 25.78 -27.88
C GLY A 43 -12.67 27.13 -28.56
N HIS A 44 -11.43 27.60 -28.56
CA HIS A 44 -11.05 28.85 -29.21
C HIS A 44 -11.21 28.82 -30.75
N ALA A 45 -10.87 27.69 -31.38
CA ALA A 45 -10.98 27.52 -32.84
C ALA A 45 -12.45 27.44 -33.30
N PHE A 46 -13.29 26.65 -32.63
CA PHE A 46 -14.62 26.31 -33.13
C PHE A 46 -15.77 27.11 -32.50
N SER A 47 -15.60 27.64 -31.28
CA SER A 47 -16.70 28.32 -30.55
C SER A 47 -16.50 29.84 -30.47
N PRO A 48 -17.40 30.65 -31.07
CA PRO A 48 -17.36 32.10 -30.91
C PRO A 48 -17.63 32.53 -29.45
N VAL A 49 -18.37 31.72 -28.69
CA VAL A 49 -18.60 31.94 -27.24
C VAL A 49 -17.28 31.88 -26.48
N TYR A 50 -16.44 30.88 -26.76
CA TYR A 50 -15.13 30.71 -26.10
C TYR A 50 -14.13 31.82 -26.44
N ARG A 51 -14.24 32.44 -27.62
CA ARG A 51 -13.41 33.59 -27.99
C ARG A 51 -13.74 34.82 -27.15
N GLY A 52 -15.02 35.04 -26.85
CA GLY A 52 -15.51 36.14 -26.01
C GLY A 52 -15.29 35.96 -24.50
N LEU A 53 -14.85 34.78 -24.04
CA LEU A 53 -14.54 34.54 -22.63
C LEU A 53 -13.33 35.36 -22.16
N THR A 54 -13.40 35.83 -20.91
CA THR A 54 -12.29 36.51 -20.24
C THR A 54 -11.10 35.57 -20.04
N VAL A 55 -9.89 36.16 -19.94
CA VAL A 55 -8.66 35.39 -19.67
C VAL A 55 -8.77 34.61 -18.36
N GLN A 56 -9.37 35.20 -17.32
CA GLN A 56 -9.60 34.57 -16.03
C GLN A 56 -10.43 33.28 -16.15
N PHE A 57 -11.52 33.32 -16.94
CA PHE A 57 -12.39 32.16 -17.12
C PHE A 57 -11.70 31.04 -17.92
N LYS A 58 -10.83 31.38 -18.87
CA LYS A 58 -10.02 30.40 -19.61
C LYS A 58 -9.02 29.68 -18.70
N VAL A 59 -8.34 30.43 -17.83
CA VAL A 59 -7.43 29.84 -16.83
C VAL A 59 -8.20 28.98 -15.84
N PHE A 60 -9.39 29.42 -15.40
CA PHE A 60 -10.26 28.61 -14.55
C PHE A 60 -10.58 27.26 -15.20
N LEU A 61 -11.04 27.24 -16.46
CA LEU A 61 -11.33 26.00 -17.20
C LEU A 61 -10.10 25.09 -17.33
N GLN A 62 -8.93 25.68 -17.58
CA GLN A 62 -7.65 24.95 -17.64
C GLN A 62 -7.32 24.28 -16.30
N VAL A 63 -7.41 25.02 -15.19
CA VAL A 63 -7.12 24.49 -13.85
C VAL A 63 -8.16 23.46 -13.42
N SER A 64 -9.44 23.66 -13.75
CA SER A 64 -10.49 22.67 -13.48
C SER A 64 -10.20 21.32 -14.14
N GLY A 65 -9.76 21.33 -15.41
CA GLY A 65 -9.35 20.11 -16.11
C GLY A 65 -8.16 19.42 -15.46
N MET A 66 -7.13 20.18 -15.07
CA MET A 66 -5.95 19.65 -14.38
C MET A 66 -6.29 19.06 -13.00
N THR A 67 -7.09 19.76 -12.20
CA THR A 67 -7.50 19.32 -10.86
C THR A 67 -8.34 18.05 -10.93
N ALA A 68 -9.32 18.00 -11.84
CA ALA A 68 -10.12 16.79 -12.05
C ALA A 68 -9.22 15.61 -12.45
N GLY A 69 -8.28 15.84 -13.37
CA GLY A 69 -7.31 14.84 -13.79
C GLY A 69 -6.38 14.35 -12.68
N ALA A 70 -5.94 15.26 -11.81
CA ALA A 70 -5.10 14.94 -10.65
C ALA A 70 -5.84 14.02 -9.68
N ILE A 71 -7.10 14.33 -9.37
CA ILE A 71 -7.94 13.53 -8.46
C ILE A 71 -8.17 12.12 -9.02
N ILE A 72 -8.55 12.01 -10.29
CA ILE A 72 -8.83 10.71 -10.92
C ILE A 72 -7.59 9.78 -10.89
N GLU A 73 -6.41 10.31 -11.20
CA GLU A 73 -5.19 9.50 -11.23
C GLU A 73 -4.69 9.18 -9.82
N ALA A 74 -4.85 10.11 -8.87
CA ALA A 74 -4.54 9.89 -7.46
C ALA A 74 -5.42 8.76 -6.88
N ASP A 75 -6.73 8.81 -7.09
CA ASP A 75 -7.67 7.79 -6.60
C ASP A 75 -7.36 6.41 -7.20
N ARG A 76 -7.11 6.35 -8.51
CA ARG A 76 -6.75 5.10 -9.18
C ARG A 76 -5.48 4.47 -8.60
N ARG A 77 -4.49 5.29 -8.27
CA ARG A 77 -3.22 4.84 -7.68
C ARG A 77 -3.38 4.43 -6.22
N LEU A 78 -4.26 5.12 -5.47
CA LEU A 78 -4.56 4.81 -4.08
C LEU A 78 -5.28 3.46 -3.95
N ILE A 79 -6.28 3.20 -4.80
CA ILE A 79 -6.99 1.90 -4.84
C ILE A 79 -6.02 0.76 -5.18
N ALA A 80 -5.15 0.96 -6.17
CA ALA A 80 -4.15 -0.04 -6.53
C ALA A 80 -3.19 -0.35 -5.37
N HIS A 81 -2.74 0.68 -4.65
CA HIS A 81 -1.89 0.51 -3.48
C HIS A 81 -2.62 -0.24 -2.34
N GLU A 82 -3.88 0.08 -2.09
CA GLU A 82 -4.68 -0.58 -1.06
C GLU A 82 -4.81 -2.09 -1.30
N VAL A 83 -5.10 -2.51 -2.54
CA VAL A 83 -5.22 -3.93 -2.90
C VAL A 83 -3.91 -4.67 -2.65
N VAL A 84 -2.78 -4.09 -3.04
CA VAL A 84 -1.45 -4.66 -2.80
C VAL A 84 -1.18 -4.79 -1.30
N MET A 85 -1.48 -3.75 -0.52
CA MET A 85 -1.26 -3.76 0.92
C MET A 85 -2.13 -4.78 1.65
N ARG A 86 -3.40 -4.92 1.24
CA ARG A 86 -4.29 -5.95 1.78
C ARG A 86 -3.73 -7.35 1.54
N ASN A 87 -3.20 -7.64 0.35
CA ASN A 87 -2.61 -8.94 0.03
C ASN A 87 -1.30 -9.19 0.81
N ARG A 88 -0.43 -8.19 0.94
CA ARG A 88 0.78 -8.30 1.76
C ARG A 88 0.46 -8.62 3.22
N LYS A 89 -0.54 -7.96 3.79
CA LYS A 89 -0.99 -8.23 5.18
C LYS A 89 -1.55 -9.63 5.37
N LYS A 90 -2.25 -10.18 4.38
CA LYS A 90 -2.72 -11.58 4.39
C LYS A 90 -1.54 -12.55 4.44
N ILE A 91 -0.60 -12.43 3.50
CA ILE A 91 0.58 -13.29 3.43
C ILE A 91 1.41 -13.20 4.71
N ALA A 92 1.60 -12.00 5.26
CA ALA A 92 2.35 -11.80 6.50
C ALA A 92 1.67 -12.47 7.70
N ARG A 93 0.33 -12.42 7.79
CA ARG A 93 -0.44 -13.12 8.82
C ARG A 93 -0.28 -14.63 8.69
N ASP A 94 -0.43 -15.15 7.47
CA ASP A 94 -0.37 -16.58 7.21
C ASP A 94 1.05 -17.13 7.49
N ALA A 95 2.09 -16.37 7.14
CA ALA A 95 3.47 -16.70 7.48
C ALA A 95 3.74 -16.68 9.00
N ALA A 96 3.12 -15.74 9.74
CA ALA A 96 3.26 -15.70 11.20
C ALA A 96 2.59 -16.90 11.87
N VAL A 97 1.41 -17.31 11.38
CA VAL A 97 0.73 -18.52 11.83
C VAL A 97 1.56 -19.76 11.54
N TRP A 98 2.15 -19.86 10.34
CA TRP A 98 3.02 -20.97 9.99
C TRP A 98 4.25 -21.10 10.90
N ARG A 99 4.91 -19.98 11.22
CA ARG A 99 6.07 -19.97 12.13
C ARG A 99 5.72 -20.46 13.52
N ALA A 100 4.55 -20.05 14.06
CA ALA A 100 4.10 -20.53 15.36
C ALA A 100 3.90 -22.05 15.37
N TYR A 101 3.30 -22.62 14.32
CA TYR A 101 3.16 -24.07 14.19
C TYR A 101 4.51 -24.79 14.09
N GLU A 102 5.48 -24.20 13.40
CA GLU A 102 6.82 -24.78 13.26
C GLU A 102 7.57 -24.79 14.60
N GLU A 103 7.46 -23.72 15.39
CA GLU A 103 7.99 -23.66 16.75
C GLU A 103 7.35 -24.70 17.69
N ASP A 104 6.02 -24.81 17.67
CA ASP A 104 5.29 -25.81 18.48
C ASP A 104 5.71 -27.24 18.08
N TYR A 105 5.87 -27.52 16.78
CA TYR A 105 6.28 -28.84 16.31
C TYR A 105 7.72 -29.18 16.71
N GLN A 106 8.64 -28.21 16.65
CA GLN A 106 10.02 -28.42 17.10
C GLN A 106 10.08 -28.72 18.60
N GLN A 107 9.30 -28.01 19.42
CA GLN A 107 9.22 -28.28 20.86
C GLN A 107 8.74 -29.70 21.15
N LEU A 108 7.66 -30.14 20.48
CA LEU A 108 7.15 -31.50 20.65
C LEU A 108 8.16 -32.58 20.20
N LEU A 109 8.90 -32.34 19.12
CA LEU A 109 9.96 -33.25 18.67
C LEU A 109 11.10 -33.35 19.69
N ASP A 110 11.50 -32.22 20.27
CA ASP A 110 12.57 -32.18 21.26
C ASP A 110 12.16 -32.83 22.58
N GLU A 111 10.91 -32.65 23.01
CA GLU A 111 10.32 -33.37 24.15
C GLU A 111 10.30 -34.89 23.91
N ALA A 112 9.84 -35.34 22.73
CA ALA A 112 9.80 -36.76 22.38
C ALA A 112 11.21 -37.39 22.35
N LYS A 113 12.21 -36.67 21.81
CA LYS A 113 13.62 -37.11 21.84
C LYS A 113 14.15 -37.20 23.27
N ALA A 114 13.84 -36.23 24.13
CA ALA A 114 14.24 -36.23 25.52
C ALA A 114 13.62 -37.42 26.29
N GLU A 115 12.35 -37.73 26.04
CA GLU A 115 11.67 -38.87 26.63
C GLU A 115 12.27 -40.21 26.15
N ALA A 116 12.57 -40.33 24.85
CA ALA A 116 13.23 -41.51 24.29
C ALA A 116 14.64 -41.73 24.88
N ALA A 117 15.44 -40.66 24.95
CA ALA A 117 16.77 -40.71 25.57
C ALA A 117 16.72 -41.06 27.06
N SER A 118 15.69 -40.60 27.78
CA SER A 118 15.45 -40.97 29.18
C SER A 118 15.11 -42.46 29.32
N LYS A 119 14.21 -42.97 28.47
CA LYS A 119 13.84 -44.40 28.44
C LYS A 119 15.03 -45.30 28.13
N GLU A 120 15.87 -44.93 27.16
CA GLU A 120 17.10 -45.66 26.84
C GLU A 120 18.09 -45.69 28.01
N ARG A 121 18.29 -44.55 28.69
CA ARG A 121 19.15 -44.48 29.89
C ARG A 121 18.64 -45.41 30.99
N VAL A 122 17.33 -45.39 31.27
CA VAL A 122 16.71 -46.26 32.27
C VAL A 122 16.85 -47.73 31.89
N GLN A 123 16.68 -48.07 30.61
CA GLN A 123 16.80 -49.45 30.12
C GLN A 123 18.24 -49.97 30.20
N ASN A 124 19.24 -49.14 29.88
CA ASN A 124 20.66 -49.49 30.03
C ASN A 124 21.06 -49.72 31.49
N ILE A 125 20.56 -48.89 32.42
CA ILE A 125 20.77 -49.08 33.85
C ILE A 125 20.15 -50.41 34.32
N ARG A 126 18.98 -50.78 33.78
CA ARG A 126 18.28 -52.02 34.15
C ARG A 126 18.92 -53.29 33.58
N LYS A 127 19.63 -53.20 32.44
CA LYS A 127 20.41 -54.31 31.85
C LYS A 127 21.79 -54.53 32.50
N SER A 128 22.28 -53.53 33.23
CA SER A 128 23.58 -53.56 33.92
C SER A 128 23.51 -54.15 35.35
N LYS A 129 22.30 -54.45 35.83
CA LYS A 129 22.03 -55.21 37.05
C LYS A 129 21.65 -56.64 36.71
#